data_AF-A0A7R8ZYG6-F1
#
_entry.id   AF-A0A7R8ZYG6-F1
#
_cell.length_a   1.000
_cell.length_b   1.000
_cell.length_c   1.000
_cell.angle_alpha   90.00
_cell.angle_beta   90.00
_cell.angle_gamma   90.00
#
_symmetry.space_group_name_H-M   'P 1'
#
loop_
_entity.id
_entity.type
_entity.pdbx_description
1 polymer ?
#
loop_
_entity_poly.entity_id
_entity_poly.type
_entity_poly.pdbx_seq_one_letter_code
_entity_poly.pdbx_strand_id
1 'polypeptide(L)' 'MIDLNPNGVIADFIYFCDAIASWMNPQPDLKDMFCRILNGFKTQMGEERWSQFIGQFPPPLRERLVTLYGI' A
#
# COMPACT_ATOMS: atom_id res chain seq x y z
N MET A 1 19.73 7.02 11.23
CA MET A 1 19.81 5.87 10.30
C MET A 1 18.59 5.74 9.36
N ILE A 2 17.67 6.70 9.30
CA ILE A 2 16.64 6.80 8.24
C ILE A 2 17.16 7.62 7.04
N ASP A 3 18.19 8.45 7.23
CA ASP A 3 18.82 9.28 6.17
C ASP A 3 19.58 8.52 5.08
N LEU A 4 19.93 7.25 5.28
CA LEU A 4 20.88 6.55 4.40
C LEU A 4 20.22 5.77 3.25
N ASN A 5 18.91 5.47 3.31
CA ASN A 5 18.20 4.83 2.20
C ASN A 5 16.67 4.81 2.39
N PRO A 6 15.94 5.87 1.98
CA PRO A 6 14.48 5.89 2.05
C PRO A 6 13.83 4.80 1.18
N ASN A 7 14.54 4.27 0.17
CA ASN A 7 14.07 3.19 -0.70
C ASN A 7 13.96 1.82 -0.01
N GLY A 8 14.63 1.60 1.13
CA GLY A 8 14.63 0.30 1.82
C GLY A 8 13.26 -0.06 2.42
N VAL A 9 12.60 0.90 3.07
CA VAL A 9 11.24 0.71 3.64
C VAL A 9 10.18 0.59 2.54
N ILE A 10 10.42 1.23 1.39
CA ILE A 10 9.52 1.25 0.24
C ILE A 10 9.49 -0.12 -0.45
N ALA A 11 10.63 -0.81 -0.51
CA ALA A 11 10.74 -2.15 -1.09
C ALA A 11 9.99 -3.20 -0.26
N ASP A 12 9.90 -3.06 1.06
CA ASP A 12 9.15 -4.01 1.90
C ASP A 12 7.63 -3.79 1.81
N PHE A 13 7.21 -2.55 1.57
CA PHE A 13 5.78 -2.21 1.53
C PHE A 13 5.06 -2.78 0.31
N ILE A 14 5.76 -3.01 -0.82
CA ILE A 14 5.15 -3.69 -1.97
C ILE A 14 4.73 -5.13 -1.62
N TYR A 15 5.52 -5.85 -0.80
CA TYR A 15 5.16 -7.19 -0.34
C TYR A 15 3.96 -7.15 0.61
N PHE A 16 3.84 -6.11 1.43
CA PHE A 16 2.65 -5.88 2.24
C PHE A 16 1.42 -5.64 1.36
N CYS A 17 1.52 -4.75 0.37
CA CYS A 17 0.45 -4.47 -0.59
C CYS A 17 0.04 -5.72 -1.38
N ASP A 18 1.00 -6.54 -1.82
CA ASP A 18 0.72 -7.80 -2.51
C ASP A 18 0.02 -8.81 -1.60
N ALA A 19 0.47 -8.94 -0.35
CA ALA A 19 -0.15 -9.82 0.64
C ALA A 19 -1.59 -9.41 0.98
N ILE A 20 -1.89 -8.12 1.15
CA ILE A 20 -3.27 -7.68 1.41
C ILE A 20 -4.16 -7.75 0.16
N ALA A 21 -3.57 -7.65 -1.04
CA ALA A 21 -4.29 -7.79 -2.30
C ALA A 21 -4.60 -9.26 -2.62
N SER A 22 -3.77 -10.21 -2.15
CA SER A 22 -4.01 -11.64 -2.29
C SER A 22 -5.21 -12.12 -1.45
N TRP A 23 -5.61 -11.37 -0.43
CA TRP A 23 -6.80 -11.63 0.37
C TRP A 23 -8.08 -11.26 -0.39
N MET A 24 -8.75 -12.28 -0.95
CA MET A 24 -9.97 -12.06 -1.75
C MET A 24 -11.24 -11.78 -0.93
N ASN A 25 -11.28 -12.19 0.35
CA ASN A 25 -12.46 -11.99 1.20
C ASN A 25 -12.08 -11.78 2.67
N PRO A 26 -11.34 -10.69 3.00
CA PRO A 26 -11.01 -10.38 4.39
C PRO A 26 -12.28 -10.11 5.21
N GLN A 27 -12.25 -10.52 6.48
CA GLN A 27 -13.29 -10.10 7.42
C GLN A 27 -13.35 -8.57 7.48
N PRO A 28 -14.53 -7.97 7.68
CA PRO A 28 -14.71 -6.52 7.60
C PRO A 28 -13.80 -5.74 8.56
N ASP A 29 -13.55 -6.27 9.76
CA ASP A 29 -12.65 -5.66 10.74
C ASP A 29 -11.19 -5.64 10.27
N LEU A 30 -10.73 -6.77 9.68
CA LEU A 30 -9.40 -6.88 9.10
C LEU A 30 -9.23 -5.96 7.89
N LYS A 31 -10.27 -5.84 7.06
CA LYS A 31 -10.30 -4.90 5.94
C LYS A 31 -10.17 -3.45 6.41
N ASP A 32 -10.88 -3.07 7.47
CA ASP A 32 -10.78 -1.74 8.07
C ASP A 32 -9.38 -1.47 8.60
N MET A 33 -8.76 -2.46 9.25
CA MET A 33 -7.37 -2.38 9.72
C MET A 33 -6.39 -2.14 8.57
N PHE A 34 -6.52 -2.87 7.46
CA PHE A 34 -5.69 -2.65 6.27
C PHE A 34 -5.92 -1.26 5.66
N CYS A 35 -7.17 -0.81 5.55
CA CYS A 35 -7.48 0.55 5.11
C CYS A 35 -6.80 1.61 5.99
N ARG A 36 -6.83 1.46 7.32
CA ARG A 36 -6.18 2.40 8.25
C ARG A 36 -4.67 2.45 8.05
N ILE A 37 -4.03 1.29 7.90
CA ILE A 37 -2.58 1.20 7.66
C ILE A 37 -2.21 1.88 6.35
N LEU A 38 -2.92 1.58 5.26
CA LEU A 38 -2.68 2.15 3.94
C LEU A 38 -2.87 3.67 3.93
N ASN A 39 -3.95 4.17 4.52
CA ASN A 39 -4.20 5.61 4.62
C ASN A 39 -3.18 6.32 5.51
N GLY A 40 -2.77 5.70 6.62
CA GLY A 40 -1.71 6.23 7.49
C GLY A 40 -0.39 6.37 6.73
N PHE A 41 -0.05 5.38 5.89
CA PHE A 41 1.15 5.40 5.08
C PHE A 41 1.07 6.44 3.94
N LYS A 42 -0.06 6.50 3.22
CA LYS A 42 -0.33 7.56 2.23
C LYS A 42 -0.17 8.95 2.85
N THR A 43 -0.69 9.16 4.06
CA THR A 43 -0.60 10.45 4.78
C THR A 43 0.85 10.79 5.15
N GLN A 44 1.64 9.81 5.60
CA GLN A 44 3.05 10.04 5.95
C GLN A 44 3.93 10.30 4.72
N MET A 45 3.65 9.64 3.59
CA MET A 45 4.41 9.84 2.35
C MET A 45 4.02 11.12 1.60
N GLY A 46 2.77 11.55 1.74
CA GLY A 46 2.18 12.63 0.95
C GLY A 46 1.69 12.13 -0.42
N GLU A 47 0.69 12.80 -0.98
CA GLU A 47 0.00 12.34 -2.20
C GLU A 47 0.92 12.21 -3.41
N GLU A 48 1.88 13.13 -3.58
CA GLU A 48 2.76 13.15 -4.75
C GLU A 48 3.71 11.94 -4.76
N ARG A 49 4.33 11.63 -3.61
CA ARG A 49 5.18 10.45 -3.45
C ARG A 49 4.37 9.15 -3.46
N TRP A 50 3.17 9.15 -2.87
CA TRP A 50 2.26 8.01 -2.92
C TRP A 50 1.88 7.65 -4.35
N SER A 51 1.55 8.64 -5.18
CA SER A 51 1.20 8.42 -6.58
C SER A 51 2.37 7.84 -7.38
N GLN A 52 3.58 8.38 -7.19
CA GLN A 52 4.80 7.81 -7.79
C GLN A 52 5.08 6.38 -7.30
N PHE A 53 4.82 6.11 -6.02
CA PHE A 53 5.03 4.80 -5.40
C PHE A 53 4.04 3.74 -5.93
N ILE A 54 2.74 4.03 -5.93
CA ILE A 54 1.72 3.19 -6.57
C ILE A 54 2.01 3.04 -8.07
N GLY A 55 2.57 4.07 -8.71
CA GLY A 55 3.04 4.01 -10.10
C GLY A 55 4.06 2.90 -10.38
N GLN A 56 4.84 2.47 -9.39
CA GLN A 56 5.81 1.37 -9.50
C GLN A 56 5.17 -0.02 -9.38
N PHE A 57 3.92 -0.11 -8.91
CA PHE A 57 3.26 -1.39 -8.73
C PHE A 57 2.88 -2.03 -10.07
N PRO A 58 2.90 -3.37 -10.16
CA PRO A 58 2.34 -4.07 -11.29
C PRO A 58 0.88 -3.65 -11.54
N PRO A 59 0.44 -3.49 -12.80
CA PRO A 59 -0.95 -3.15 -13.13
C PRO A 59 -2.01 -3.97 -12.38
N PRO A 60 -1.94 -5.31 -12.30
CA PRO A 60 -2.97 -6.10 -11.62
C PRO A 60 -3.01 -5.86 -10.10
N LEU A 61 -1.87 -5.50 -9.49
CA LEU A 61 -1.83 -5.19 -8.06
C LEU A 61 -2.56 -3.88 -7.77
N ARG A 62 -2.32 -2.85 -8.59
CA ARG A 62 -3.01 -1.56 -8.47
C ARG A 62 -4.53 -1.70 -8.59
N GLU A 63 -5.00 -2.40 -9.62
CA GLU A 63 -6.44 -2.58 -9.84
C GLU A 63 -7.10 -3.27 -8.65
N ARG A 64 -6.43 -4.25 -8.03
CA ARG A 64 -6.92 -4.93 -6.82
C ARG A 64 -6.95 -3.99 -5.62
N LEU A 65 -5.92 -3.17 -5.41
CA LEU A 65 -5.90 -2.21 -4.30
C LEU A 65 -7.00 -1.15 -4.44
N VAL A 66 -7.23 -0.63 -5.65
CA VAL A 66 -8.33 0.30 -5.94
C VAL A 66 -9.68 -0.37 -5.70
N THR A 67 -9.87 -1.60 -6.18
CA THR A 67 -11.14 -2.32 -6.05
C THR A 67 -11.45 -2.72 -4.61
N LEU A 68 -10.43 -3.16 -3.86
CA LEU A 68 -10.59 -3.65 -2.49
C LEU A 68 -10.62 -2.50 -1.47
N TYR A 69 -9.73 -1.52 -1.62
CA TYR A 69 -9.44 -0.51 -0.59
C TYR A 69 -9.65 0.94 -1.06
N GLY A 70 -9.92 1.19 -2.35
CA GLY A 70 -10.26 2.53 -2.86
C GLY A 70 -9.09 3.51 -2.93
N ILE A 71 -7.85 3.01 -3.01
CA ILE A 71 -6.59 3.77 -2.98
C ILE A 71 -5.79 3.61 -4.27
#